data_AF-A0A7S0C7M6-F1
#
_entry.id   AF-A0A7S0C7M6-F1
#
_cell.length_a   1.000
_cell.length_b   1.000
_cell.length_c   1.000
_cell.angle_alpha   90.00
_cell.angle_beta   90.00
_cell.angle_gamma   90.00
#
_symmetry.space_group_name_H-M   'P 1'
#
loop_
_entity.id
_entity.type
_entity.pdbx_description
1 polymer ?
#
loop_
_entity_poly.entity_id
_entity_poly.type
_entity_poly.pdbx_seq_one_letter_code
_entity_poly.pdbx_strand_id
1 'polypeptide(L)'
;QTPPSDHDKNHLGGLVTIIVVRAINLPVPKEEAASCVKITYGRTKLATGVVAYVPEYDGLAGYDPLNPDYNATFQIPLNYEHMQLDRTSCIKLELVNGKKVIGTL
;
A
#
# COMPACT_ATOMS: atom_id res chain seq x y z
N GLN A 1 29.31 -11.86 20.49
CA GLN A 1 28.92 -10.70 19.67
C GLN A 1 28.34 -9.66 20.61
N THR A 2 28.98 -8.51 20.72
CA THR A 2 28.50 -7.39 21.55
C THR A 2 27.21 -6.86 20.92
N PRO A 3 26.12 -6.64 21.69
CA PRO A 3 24.92 -6.02 21.14
C PRO A 3 25.28 -4.63 20.60
N PRO A 4 24.64 -4.18 19.51
CA PRO A 4 24.90 -2.85 18.95
C PRO A 4 24.66 -1.80 20.03
N SER A 5 25.58 -0.85 20.14
CA SER A 5 25.41 0.33 21.00
C SER A 5 24.18 1.12 20.54
N ASP A 6 23.52 1.84 21.45
CA ASP A 6 22.32 2.64 21.11
C ASP A 6 22.55 3.67 19.99
N HIS A 7 23.81 4.00 19.68
CA HIS A 7 24.19 4.83 18.53
C HIS A 7 23.90 4.19 17.16
N ASP A 8 23.81 2.85 17.06
CA ASP A 8 23.60 2.16 15.77
C ASP A 8 22.12 2.06 15.36
N LYS A 9 21.19 2.39 16.26
CA LYS A 9 19.74 2.26 16.03
C LYS A 9 19.16 3.36 15.13
N ASN A 10 19.83 4.50 15.02
CA ASN A 10 19.37 5.67 14.28
C ASN A 10 20.01 5.85 12.90
N HIS A 11 20.84 4.91 12.44
CA HIS A 11 21.40 4.96 11.09
C HIS A 11 20.36 4.53 10.05
N LEU A 12 20.16 5.40 9.05
CA LEU A 12 19.40 5.09 7.84
C LEU A 12 20.21 4.08 7.01
N GLY A 13 19.79 2.82 7.01
CA GLY A 13 20.43 1.74 6.24
C GLY A 13 19.99 1.69 4.78
N GLY A 14 18.92 2.40 4.42
CA GLY A 14 18.40 2.47 3.06
C GLY A 14 17.01 3.10 2.99
N LEU A 15 16.41 3.10 1.80
CA LEU A 15 15.07 3.62 1.56
C LEU A 15 14.30 2.66 0.65
N VAL A 16 13.11 2.25 1.07
CA VAL A 16 12.17 1.53 0.20
C VAL A 16 11.14 2.52 -0.31
N THR A 17 11.03 2.61 -1.63
CA THR A 17 10.00 3.41 -2.30
C THR A 17 8.97 2.47 -2.90
N ILE A 18 7.70 2.65 -2.53
CA ILE A 18 6.57 1.88 -3.03
C ILE A 18 5.67 2.82 -3.81
N ILE A 19 5.47 2.52 -5.10
CA ILE A 19 4.62 3.30 -5.99
C ILE A 19 3.43 2.44 -6.35
N VAL A 20 2.23 2.86 -5.93
CA VAL A 20 0.97 2.21 -6.27
C VAL A 20 0.30 3.04 -7.35
N VAL A 21 0.35 2.55 -8.58
CA VAL A 21 -0.17 3.27 -9.76
C VAL A 21 -1.67 3.01 -9.91
N ARG A 22 -2.06 1.78 -10.21
CA ARG A 22 -3.45 1.42 -10.54
C ARG A 22 -3.75 -0.06 -10.31
N ALA A 23 -5.03 -0.39 -10.26
CA ALA A 23 -5.53 -1.74 -10.46
C ALA A 23 -6.39 -1.83 -11.72
N ILE A 24 -6.57 -3.04 -12.25
CA ILE A 24 -7.29 -3.28 -13.51
C ILE A 24 -8.23 -4.46 -13.31
N ASN A 25 -9.45 -4.35 -13.81
CA ASN A 25 -10.47 -5.41 -13.81
C ASN A 25 -10.72 -6.00 -12.41
N LEU A 26 -11.08 -5.16 -11.45
CA LEU A 26 -11.39 -5.65 -10.09
C LEU A 26 -12.48 -6.75 -10.14
N PRO A 27 -12.29 -7.88 -9.43
CA PRO A 27 -13.19 -9.03 -9.49
C PRO A 27 -14.41 -8.86 -8.57
N VAL A 28 -15.07 -7.69 -8.64
CA VAL A 28 -16.24 -7.33 -7.83
C VAL A 28 -17.25 -6.55 -8.66
N PRO A 29 -18.53 -6.50 -8.26
CA PRO A 29 -19.50 -5.58 -8.86
C PRO A 29 -19.06 -4.12 -8.74
N LYS A 30 -19.47 -3.27 -9.69
CA LYS A 30 -19.08 -1.86 -9.76
C LYS A 30 -19.46 -1.07 -8.50
N GLU A 31 -20.60 -1.42 -7.91
CA GLU A 31 -21.15 -0.81 -6.69
C GLU A 31 -20.31 -1.13 -5.45
N GLU A 32 -19.49 -2.19 -5.52
CA GLU A 32 -18.57 -2.63 -4.45
C GLU A 32 -17.10 -2.39 -4.80
N ALA A 33 -16.81 -1.67 -5.87
CA ALA A 33 -15.45 -1.52 -6.40
C ALA A 33 -14.65 -0.38 -5.73
N ALA A 34 -15.28 0.36 -4.82
CA ALA A 34 -14.58 1.35 -4.00
C ALA A 34 -13.43 0.68 -3.24
N SER A 35 -12.20 1.08 -3.47
CA SER A 35 -11.04 0.31 -3.03
C SER A 35 -9.83 1.16 -2.64
N CYS A 36 -8.95 0.58 -1.82
CA CYS A 36 -7.62 1.09 -1.52
C CYS A 36 -6.61 -0.06 -1.42
N VAL A 37 -5.32 0.26 -1.57
CA VAL A 37 -4.23 -0.69 -1.37
C VAL A 37 -3.61 -0.46 0.00
N LYS A 38 -3.65 -1.49 0.85
CA LYS A 38 -2.92 -1.54 2.12
C LYS A 38 -1.54 -2.12 1.90
N ILE A 39 -0.54 -1.50 2.49
CA ILE A 39 0.85 -1.88 2.37
C ILE A 39 1.34 -2.27 3.76
N THR A 40 1.92 -3.45 3.89
CA THR A 40 2.59 -3.90 5.11
C THR A 40 4.06 -4.19 4.80
N TYR A 41 4.95 -3.59 5.59
CA TYR A 41 6.38 -3.87 5.57
C TYR A 41 6.90 -3.95 7.01
N GLY A 42 7.18 -5.17 7.48
CA GLY A 42 7.47 -5.41 8.88
C GLY A 42 6.32 -4.93 9.78
N ARG A 43 6.61 -3.96 10.66
CA ARG A 43 5.60 -3.31 11.53
C ARG A 43 4.93 -2.09 10.90
N THR A 44 5.48 -1.59 9.80
CA THR A 44 4.98 -0.41 9.10
C THR A 44 3.74 -0.78 8.30
N LYS A 45 2.66 -0.03 8.51
CA LYS A 45 1.38 -0.19 7.81
C LYS A 45 0.99 1.14 7.18
N LEU A 46 0.74 1.13 5.87
CA LEU A 46 0.36 2.29 5.08
C LEU A 46 -0.87 1.94 4.22
N ALA A 47 -1.54 2.95 3.68
CA ALA A 47 -2.64 2.75 2.75
C ALA A 47 -2.74 3.91 1.75
N THR A 48 -3.19 3.61 0.54
CA THR A 48 -3.57 4.63 -0.45
C THR A 48 -4.85 5.34 -0.04
N GLY A 49 -5.15 6.45 -0.71
CA GLY A 49 -6.52 6.99 -0.72
C GLY A 49 -7.50 5.96 -1.27
N VAL A 50 -8.77 6.11 -0.89
CA VAL A 50 -9.87 5.29 -1.42
C VAL A 50 -10.31 5.88 -2.76
N VAL A 51 -10.32 5.05 -3.80
CA VAL A 51 -10.95 5.39 -5.07
C VAL A 51 -12.35 4.78 -5.04
N ALA A 52 -13.38 5.63 -5.09
CA ALA A 52 -14.77 5.20 -5.04
C ALA A 52 -15.49 5.57 -6.34
N TYR A 53 -16.55 4.83 -6.64
CA TYR A 53 -17.47 5.22 -7.69
C TYR A 53 -18.19 6.51 -7.27
N VAL A 54 -18.08 7.54 -8.09
CA VAL A 54 -18.93 8.72 -8.00
C VAL A 54 -19.88 8.66 -9.20
N PRO A 55 -21.19 8.43 -8.98
CA PRO A 55 -22.17 8.58 -10.06
C PRO A 55 -22.03 9.96 -10.68
N GLU A 56 -22.24 10.07 -12.00
CA GLU A 56 -22.08 11.30 -12.79
C GLU A 56 -22.40 12.56 -11.97
N TYR A 57 -21.35 13.29 -11.63
CA TYR A 57 -21.47 14.59 -10.97
C TYR A 57 -21.16 15.63 -12.03
N ASP A 58 -22.18 16.36 -12.45
CA ASP A 58 -22.06 17.52 -13.34
C ASP A 58 -21.48 17.22 -14.74
N GLY A 59 -21.89 16.11 -15.37
CA GLY A 59 -21.54 15.79 -16.76
C GLY A 59 -20.08 15.37 -17.00
N LEU A 60 -19.27 15.26 -15.95
CA LEU A 60 -17.97 14.60 -16.01
C LEU A 60 -18.16 13.09 -15.95
N ALA A 61 -17.58 12.38 -16.92
CA ALA A 61 -17.55 10.92 -16.92
C ALA A 61 -17.01 10.42 -15.58
N GLY A 62 -17.86 9.71 -14.83
CA GLY A 62 -17.49 9.21 -13.51
C GLY A 62 -16.26 8.30 -13.59
N TYR A 63 -15.43 8.33 -12.54
CA TYR A 63 -14.26 7.45 -12.42
C TYR A 63 -14.68 5.99 -12.54
N ASP A 64 -13.93 5.18 -13.30
CA ASP A 64 -14.15 3.74 -13.41
C ASP A 64 -13.61 3.03 -12.17
N PRO A 65 -14.49 2.60 -11.24
CA PRO A 65 -14.05 2.05 -9.97
C PRO A 65 -13.49 0.62 -10.13
N LEU A 66 -13.72 -0.05 -11.27
CA LEU A 66 -13.14 -1.36 -11.57
C LEU A 66 -11.70 -1.26 -12.08
N ASN A 67 -11.27 -0.05 -12.44
CA ASN A 67 -9.94 0.26 -12.95
C ASN A 67 -9.34 1.47 -12.20
N PRO A 68 -9.24 1.43 -10.86
CA PRO A 68 -8.89 2.61 -10.07
C PRO A 68 -7.43 3.00 -10.24
N ASP A 69 -7.20 4.30 -10.41
CA ASP A 69 -5.86 4.93 -10.36
C ASP A 69 -5.61 5.46 -8.94
N TYR A 70 -4.59 4.94 -8.26
CA TYR A 70 -4.22 5.34 -6.90
C TYR A 70 -3.16 6.44 -6.88
N ASN A 71 -2.22 6.40 -7.84
CA ASN A 71 -1.11 7.36 -8.00
C ASN A 71 -0.44 7.76 -6.68
N ALA A 72 -0.19 6.78 -5.81
CA ALA A 72 0.34 7.01 -4.47
C ALA A 72 1.82 6.57 -4.38
N THR A 73 2.64 7.38 -3.72
CA THR A 73 4.05 7.06 -3.47
C THR A 73 4.30 7.06 -1.96
N PHE A 74 4.93 5.99 -1.48
CA PHE A 74 5.31 5.83 -0.09
C PHE A 74 6.81 5.62 0.01
N GLN A 75 7.41 6.23 1.03
CA GLN A 75 8.83 6.12 1.33
C GLN A 75 8.97 5.57 2.74
N ILE A 76 9.62 4.42 2.87
CA ILE A 76 9.86 3.76 4.16
C ILE A 76 11.37 3.80 4.41
N PRO A 77 11.84 4.66 5.34
CA PRO A 77 13.23 4.67 5.78
C PRO A 77 13.58 3.32 6.43
N LEU A 78 14.61 2.65 5.92
CA LEU A 78 15.12 1.42 6.52
C LEU A 78 16.12 1.77 7.61
N ASN A 79 15.93 1.18 8.79
CA ASN A 79 16.86 1.26 9.90
C ASN A 79 17.31 -0.16 10.28
N TYR A 80 18.19 -0.26 11.27
CA TYR A 80 18.71 -1.54 11.76
C TYR A 80 17.59 -2.54 12.12
N GLU A 81 16.49 -2.08 12.73
CA GLU A 81 15.35 -2.95 13.08
C GLU A 81 14.67 -3.52 11.83
N HIS A 82 14.49 -2.72 10.77
CA HIS A 82 13.94 -3.21 9.50
C HIS A 82 14.84 -4.23 8.80
N MET A 83 16.17 -4.09 8.96
CA MET A 83 17.14 -5.00 8.36
C MET A 83 17.34 -6.30 9.17
N GLN A 84 17.00 -6.29 10.46
CA GLN A 84 17.08 -7.44 11.36
C GLN A 84 15.79 -8.28 11.40
N LEU A 85 14.67 -7.75 10.89
CA LEU A 85 13.49 -8.56 10.62
C LEU A 85 13.88 -9.61 9.56
N ASP A 86 13.66 -10.88 9.88
CA ASP A 86 14.08 -12.07 9.13
C ASP A 86 13.98 -11.92 7.60
N ARG A 87 14.71 -12.77 6.88
CA ARG A 87 14.71 -12.89 5.39
C ARG A 87 13.31 -13.05 4.75
N THR A 88 12.25 -13.08 5.55
CA THR A 88 10.83 -13.04 5.21
C THR A 88 10.22 -11.63 5.23
N SER A 89 11.03 -10.56 5.31
CA SER A 89 10.59 -9.15 5.21
C SER A 89 10.10 -8.82 3.79
N CYS A 90 9.00 -9.46 3.39
CA CYS A 90 8.32 -9.25 2.13
C CYS A 90 7.40 -8.03 2.27
N ILE A 91 7.44 -7.12 1.29
CA ILE A 91 6.36 -6.14 1.13
C ILE A 91 5.09 -6.93 0.83
N LYS A 92 4.04 -6.73 1.61
CA LYS A 92 2.71 -7.28 1.35
C LYS A 92 1.79 -6.16 0.91
N LEU A 93 1.14 -6.34 -0.23
CA LEU A 93 0.12 -5.45 -0.75
C LEU A 93 -1.23 -6.15 -0.69
N GLU A 94 -2.22 -5.51 -0.07
CA GLU A 94 -3.60 -6.03 -0.02
C GLU A 94 -4.53 -5.00 -0.64
N LEU A 95 -5.22 -5.41 -1.70
CA LEU A 95 -6.29 -4.61 -2.28
C LEU A 95 -7.58 -4.89 -1.50
N VAL A 96 -8.23 -3.85 -0.99
CA VAL A 96 -9.38 -3.96 -0.08
C VAL A 96 -10.51 -3.06 -0.54
N ASN A 97 -11.75 -3.54 -0.47
CA ASN A 97 -12.95 -2.79 -0.88
C ASN A 97 -13.85 -2.33 0.29
N GLY A 98 -13.25 -2.04 1.44
CA GLY A 98 -13.97 -1.70 2.69
C GLY A 98 -14.63 -2.87 3.40
N LYS A 99 -15.01 -3.94 2.69
CA LYS A 99 -15.61 -5.16 3.26
C LYS A 99 -14.62 -6.31 3.41
N LYS A 100 -13.79 -6.54 2.39
CA LYS A 100 -12.87 -7.68 2.33
C LYS A 100 -11.62 -7.36 1.52
N VAL A 101 -10.62 -8.23 1.65
CA VAL A 101 -9.49 -8.29 0.74
C VAL A 101 -9.97 -8.91 -0.57
N ILE A 102 -9.71 -8.24 -1.69
CA ILE A 102 -10.11 -8.65 -3.04
C ILE A 102 -8.91 -9.01 -3.92
N GLY A 103 -7.69 -8.77 -3.45
CA GLY A 103 -6.44 -9.19 -4.10
C GLY A 103 -5.24 -9.01 -3.18
N THR A 104 -4.18 -9.78 -3.40
CA THR A 104 -2.93 -9.71 -2.64
C THR A 104 -1.73 -9.84 -3.56
N LEU A 105 -0.66 -9.11 -3.26
CA LEU A 105 0.66 -9.23 -3.91
C LEU A 105 1.77 -9.29 -2.87
#